data_AF-A0A1F9YJ75-F1
#
_entry.id   AF-A0A1F9YJ75-F1
#
_cell.length_a   1.000
_cell.length_b   1.000
_cell.length_c   1.000
_cell.angle_alpha   90.00
_cell.angle_beta   90.00
_cell.angle_gamma   90.00
#
_symmetry.space_group_name_H-M   'P 1'
#
loop_
_entity.id
_entity.type
_entity.pdbx_description
1 polymer ?
#
loop_
_entity_poly.entity_id
_entity_poly.type
_entity_poly.pdbx_seq_one_letter_code
_entity_poly.pdbx_strand_id
1 'polypeptide(L)'
;MKLLKPIPLALMFGALFSALAATAQDHPLVSVYPGSKLLDRKAVAFDEYKFPVAKMWANKFTKELALEGKVERLEYSNPEERSSLEMFRNYQASLKQSGYQTLYSCSGEECGSGGGNTQVGQFHPGHDTRFISAKLPRAQGDVYVAVVVSGYYHRTYISVVEVRPMDENMTGLAPAASAPRAQASAPIQAEERQAPVSQRAAESSSRGGAKQVVTGVVKGLNAFGIQAKAGSASAKADIVVEGEVETSPFKGNDARIKWARTTATISLRDGRTSKIFTQFNITDKQGSGDYNEAVRRSQTELGKKVAKQINSEIASYFENQ
;
A
#
# COMPACT_ATOMS: atom_id res chain seq x y z
N MET A 1 62.16 -36.35 -50.06
CA MET A 1 60.76 -36.28 -49.55
C MET A 1 60.81 -36.23 -48.03
N LYS A 2 60.41 -35.11 -47.43
CA LYS A 2 60.48 -34.83 -45.99
C LYS A 2 59.23 -35.40 -45.30
N LEU A 3 59.40 -36.23 -44.27
CA LEU A 3 58.32 -36.65 -43.38
C LEU A 3 57.95 -35.49 -42.43
N LEU A 4 56.73 -34.95 -42.55
CA LEU A 4 56.14 -34.06 -41.55
C LEU A 4 55.50 -34.91 -40.42
N LYS A 5 55.85 -34.59 -39.17
CA LYS A 5 55.19 -35.09 -37.95
C LYS A 5 53.91 -34.29 -37.64
N PRO A 6 52.90 -34.88 -36.97
CA PRO A 6 51.68 -34.17 -36.59
C PRO A 6 51.90 -33.29 -35.34
N ILE A 7 51.28 -32.10 -35.34
CA ILE A 7 51.26 -31.13 -34.24
C ILE A 7 50.01 -31.40 -33.39
N PRO A 8 50.09 -31.51 -32.06
CA PRO A 8 48.92 -31.65 -31.22
C PRO A 8 48.26 -30.29 -30.96
N LEU A 9 46.94 -30.27 -31.08
CA LEU A 9 46.03 -29.16 -30.79
C LEU A 9 46.06 -28.87 -29.27
N ALA A 10 46.69 -27.77 -28.86
CA ALA A 10 46.78 -27.35 -27.46
C ALA A 10 45.71 -26.31 -27.11
N LEU A 11 44.85 -26.71 -26.16
CA LEU A 11 44.10 -25.94 -25.16
C LEU A 11 43.59 -24.53 -25.53
N MET A 12 42.30 -24.43 -25.81
CA MET A 12 41.54 -23.20 -25.52
C MET A 12 41.37 -23.06 -24.00
N PHE A 13 41.90 -21.97 -23.46
CA PHE A 13 41.72 -21.53 -22.08
C PHE A 13 40.23 -21.31 -21.80
N GLY A 14 39.71 -22.09 -20.85
CA GLY A 14 38.33 -22.02 -20.37
C GLY A 14 38.01 -20.67 -19.71
N ALA A 15 36.76 -20.27 -19.90
CA ALA A 15 36.17 -19.03 -19.44
C ALA A 15 36.37 -18.78 -17.93
N LEU A 16 36.79 -17.56 -17.59
CA LEU A 16 36.61 -16.99 -16.25
C LEU A 16 35.10 -16.81 -16.00
N PHE A 17 34.47 -17.77 -15.33
CA PHE A 17 33.26 -17.51 -14.56
C PHE A 17 33.71 -17.10 -13.16
N SER A 18 33.91 -15.81 -12.94
CA SER A 18 33.98 -15.26 -11.58
C SER A 18 32.57 -15.34 -10.99
N ALA A 19 32.23 -16.49 -10.41
CA ALA A 19 31.12 -16.60 -9.47
C ALA A 19 31.50 -15.77 -8.25
N LEU A 20 30.99 -14.53 -8.19
CA LEU A 20 31.06 -13.71 -7.00
C LEU A 20 30.38 -14.52 -5.88
N ALA A 21 31.18 -14.97 -4.90
CA ALA A 21 30.68 -15.76 -3.80
C ALA A 21 29.55 -15.00 -3.09
N ALA A 22 28.36 -15.61 -3.00
CA ALA A 22 27.34 -15.17 -2.05
C ALA A 22 28.02 -15.15 -0.68
N THR A 23 28.12 -13.98 -0.06
CA THR A 23 28.64 -13.93 1.30
C THR A 23 27.64 -14.64 2.20
N ALA A 24 28.08 -15.32 3.26
CA ALA A 24 27.18 -16.00 4.22
C ALA A 24 26.14 -15.04 4.87
N GLN A 25 26.24 -13.75 4.58
CA GLN A 25 25.35 -12.67 5.00
C GLN A 25 24.23 -12.35 3.99
N ASP A 26 24.12 -13.04 2.86
CA ASP A 26 23.04 -12.82 1.88
C ASP A 26 21.92 -13.85 2.00
N HIS A 27 20.73 -13.53 1.46
CA HIS A 27 19.64 -14.50 1.42
C HIS A 27 19.88 -15.55 0.33
N PRO A 28 19.81 -16.86 0.62
CA PRO A 28 20.18 -17.91 -0.35
C PRO A 28 19.29 -17.95 -1.59
N LEU A 29 18.07 -17.40 -1.51
CA LEU A 29 17.09 -17.38 -2.61
C LEU A 29 17.03 -16.07 -3.38
N VAL A 30 17.89 -15.08 -3.06
CA VAL A 30 17.91 -13.78 -3.73
C VAL A 30 19.35 -13.34 -3.94
N SER A 31 19.78 -13.27 -5.20
CA SER A 31 21.09 -12.72 -5.55
C SER A 31 21.13 -11.22 -5.32
N VAL A 32 22.07 -10.78 -4.49
CA VAL A 32 22.28 -9.36 -4.18
C VAL A 32 23.15 -8.71 -5.26
N TYR A 33 22.87 -7.46 -5.58
CA TYR A 33 23.63 -6.72 -6.59
C TYR A 33 25.11 -6.58 -6.17
N PRO A 34 26.09 -6.91 -7.03
CA PRO A 34 27.52 -6.85 -6.71
C PRO A 34 27.98 -5.50 -6.15
N GLY A 35 28.78 -5.55 -5.08
CA GLY A 35 29.30 -4.35 -4.40
C GLY A 35 28.32 -3.72 -3.41
N SER A 36 27.09 -4.23 -3.30
CA SER A 36 26.19 -3.86 -2.20
C SER A 36 26.70 -4.42 -0.87
N LYS A 37 26.45 -3.71 0.23
CA LYS A 37 26.87 -4.13 1.59
C LYS A 37 25.65 -4.20 2.50
N LEU A 38 25.51 -5.31 3.23
CA LEU A 38 24.43 -5.47 4.20
C LEU A 38 24.59 -4.45 5.33
N LEU A 39 23.50 -3.77 5.68
CA LEU A 39 23.44 -2.77 6.74
C LEU A 39 22.57 -3.24 7.92
N ASP A 40 21.40 -3.81 7.61
CA ASP A 40 20.46 -4.32 8.62
C ASP A 40 19.85 -5.64 8.14
N ARG A 41 19.55 -6.52 9.10
CA ARG A 41 18.86 -7.78 8.88
C ARG A 41 17.90 -8.02 10.04
N LYS A 42 16.64 -8.29 9.70
CA LYS A 42 15.60 -8.73 10.64
C LYS A 42 14.98 -10.00 10.13
N ALA A 43 15.05 -11.06 10.92
CA ALA A 43 14.46 -12.35 10.59
C ALA A 43 13.57 -12.82 11.73
N VAL A 44 12.37 -13.26 11.40
CA VAL A 44 11.42 -13.90 12.32
C VAL A 44 11.03 -15.26 11.75
N ALA A 45 10.99 -16.27 12.62
CA ALA A 45 10.77 -17.65 12.20
C ALA A 45 9.37 -17.89 11.64
N PHE A 46 8.37 -17.19 12.17
CA PHE A 46 6.98 -17.24 11.72
C PHE A 46 6.30 -15.93 12.09
N ASP A 47 5.66 -15.25 11.13
CA ASP A 47 4.88 -14.03 11.33
C ASP A 47 3.86 -13.84 10.20
N GLU A 48 2.88 -12.97 10.42
CA GLU A 48 2.00 -12.46 9.36
C GLU A 48 2.71 -11.39 8.53
N TYR A 49 2.43 -11.33 7.23
CA TYR A 49 3.02 -10.34 6.34
C TYR A 49 2.05 -9.90 5.25
N LYS A 50 1.76 -8.59 5.22
CA LYS A 50 0.96 -7.95 4.16
C LYS A 50 1.84 -7.65 2.96
N PHE A 51 1.91 -8.57 2.01
CA PHE A 51 2.85 -8.51 0.89
C PHE A 51 2.30 -7.66 -0.27
N PRO A 52 2.92 -6.51 -0.60
CA PRO A 52 2.35 -5.60 -1.58
C PRO A 52 2.53 -6.10 -3.02
N VAL A 53 1.45 -6.01 -3.80
CA VAL A 53 1.38 -6.48 -5.20
C VAL A 53 0.72 -5.45 -6.13
N ALA A 54 0.73 -4.17 -5.74
CA ALA A 54 0.23 -3.06 -6.55
C ALA A 54 0.90 -1.74 -6.13
N LYS A 55 0.51 -0.65 -6.80
CA LYS A 55 0.98 0.71 -6.50
C LYS A 55 0.62 1.16 -5.09
N MET A 56 1.33 2.16 -4.58
CA MET A 56 0.98 2.87 -3.36
C MET A 56 0.07 4.06 -3.68
N TRP A 57 -0.92 4.32 -2.85
CA TRP A 57 -1.67 5.56 -2.87
C TRP A 57 -1.94 6.02 -1.44
N ALA A 58 -1.71 7.30 -1.15
CA ALA A 58 -1.91 7.88 0.17
C ALA A 58 -1.28 7.03 1.30
N ASN A 59 -0.02 6.61 1.13
CA ASN A 59 0.78 5.82 2.08
C ASN A 59 0.33 4.37 2.31
N LYS A 60 -0.60 3.83 1.50
CA LYS A 60 -1.02 2.43 1.54
C LYS A 60 -0.86 1.77 0.18
N PHE A 61 -0.48 0.50 0.14
CA PHE A 61 -0.54 -0.27 -1.10
C PHE A 61 -1.99 -0.57 -1.46
N THR A 62 -2.36 -0.40 -2.73
CA THR A 62 -3.76 -0.59 -3.18
C THR A 62 -4.19 -2.05 -3.19
N LYS A 63 -3.21 -2.97 -3.19
CA LYS A 63 -3.44 -4.42 -3.07
C LYS A 63 -2.27 -5.08 -2.35
N GLU A 64 -2.61 -5.94 -1.39
CA GLU A 64 -1.67 -6.73 -0.59
C GLU A 64 -2.17 -8.18 -0.50
N LEU A 65 -1.24 -9.13 -0.46
CA LEU A 65 -1.53 -10.53 -0.14
C LEU A 65 -1.30 -10.75 1.36
N ALA A 66 -2.23 -11.40 2.04
CA ALA A 66 -2.01 -11.87 3.40
C ALA A 66 -1.20 -13.17 3.33
N LEU A 67 0.04 -13.15 3.82
CA LEU A 67 0.93 -14.30 3.88
C LEU A 67 1.31 -14.59 5.33
N GLU A 68 1.61 -15.86 5.61
CA GLU A 68 2.15 -16.30 6.88
C GLU A 68 3.35 -17.21 6.62
N GLY A 69 4.38 -17.08 7.44
CA GLY A 69 5.57 -17.92 7.33
C GLY A 69 6.81 -17.24 7.86
N LYS A 70 7.98 -17.73 7.44
CA LYS A 70 9.25 -17.13 7.83
C LYS A 70 9.45 -15.82 7.07
N VAL A 71 9.71 -14.74 7.79
CA VAL A 71 9.91 -13.41 7.20
C VAL A 71 11.34 -12.96 7.46
N GLU A 72 12.01 -12.52 6.40
CA GLU A 72 13.34 -11.92 6.47
C GLU A 72 13.36 -10.58 5.71
N ARG A 73 13.87 -9.54 6.35
CA ARG A 73 14.00 -8.18 5.81
C ARG A 73 15.44 -7.75 5.89
N LEU A 74 15.96 -7.30 4.77
CA LEU A 74 17.37 -6.97 4.57
C LEU A 74 17.47 -5.57 4.00
N GLU A 75 18.39 -4.78 4.54
CA GLU A 75 18.75 -3.46 4.03
C GLU A 75 20.20 -3.48 3.56
N TYR A 76 20.44 -2.97 2.36
CA TYR A 76 21.75 -2.89 1.74
C TYR A 76 22.09 -1.45 1.34
N SER A 77 23.35 -1.05 1.47
CA SER A 77 23.89 0.12 0.78
C SER A 77 24.12 -0.20 -0.70
N ASN A 78 23.71 0.69 -1.59
CA ASN A 78 24.00 0.55 -3.01
C ASN A 78 25.44 1.02 -3.34
N PRO A 79 26.12 0.39 -4.32
CA PRO A 79 27.41 0.89 -4.79
C PRO A 79 27.26 2.28 -5.45
N GLU A 80 28.20 3.19 -5.17
CA GLU A 80 28.11 4.61 -5.54
C GLU A 80 28.11 4.84 -7.06
N GLU A 81 28.81 4.00 -7.82
CA GLU A 81 29.00 4.17 -9.26
C GLU A 81 27.87 3.59 -10.12
N ARG A 82 26.77 3.12 -9.52
CA ARG A 82 25.71 2.40 -10.23
C ARG A 82 24.37 3.10 -10.12
N SER A 83 23.67 3.15 -11.26
CA SER A 83 22.33 3.72 -11.29
C SER A 83 21.31 2.76 -10.67
N SER A 84 20.31 3.32 -10.00
CA SER A 84 19.14 2.60 -9.51
C SER A 84 18.40 1.84 -10.63
N LEU A 85 18.41 2.37 -11.86
CA LEU A 85 17.86 1.71 -13.05
C LEU A 85 18.64 0.43 -13.39
N GLU A 86 19.97 0.51 -13.45
CA GLU A 86 20.83 -0.64 -13.72
C GLU A 86 20.63 -1.73 -12.67
N MET A 87 20.68 -1.36 -11.39
CA MET A 87 20.47 -2.29 -10.28
C MET A 87 19.10 -2.96 -10.37
N PHE A 88 18.05 -2.18 -10.61
CA PHE A 88 16.69 -2.68 -10.76
C PHE A 88 16.54 -3.68 -11.92
N ARG A 89 17.08 -3.37 -13.10
CA ARG A 89 17.02 -4.29 -14.25
C ARG A 89 17.79 -5.59 -13.99
N ASN A 90 18.89 -5.53 -13.25
CA ASN A 90 19.61 -6.72 -12.82
C ASN A 90 18.78 -7.57 -11.85
N TYR A 91 18.10 -6.96 -10.86
CA TYR A 91 17.19 -7.70 -9.98
C TYR A 91 16.04 -8.35 -10.76
N GLN A 92 15.42 -7.64 -11.71
CA GLN A 92 14.38 -8.23 -12.57
C GLN A 92 14.89 -9.45 -13.34
N ALA A 93 16.06 -9.32 -13.97
CA ALA A 93 16.66 -10.41 -14.74
C ALA A 93 17.02 -11.61 -13.86
N SER A 94 17.65 -11.36 -12.70
CA SER A 94 18.08 -12.41 -11.77
C SER A 94 16.90 -13.15 -11.15
N LEU A 95 15.84 -12.44 -10.73
CA LEU A 95 14.61 -13.06 -10.21
C LEU A 95 13.96 -13.94 -11.29
N LYS A 96 13.81 -13.42 -12.52
CA LYS A 96 13.24 -14.18 -13.63
C LYS A 96 14.08 -15.43 -13.95
N GLN A 97 15.40 -15.30 -14.00
CA GLN A 97 16.30 -16.43 -14.26
C GLN A 97 16.23 -17.49 -13.14
N SER A 98 15.94 -17.07 -11.91
CA SER A 98 15.76 -17.94 -10.76
C SER A 98 14.35 -18.55 -10.66
N GLY A 99 13.50 -18.37 -11.69
CA GLY A 99 12.17 -18.97 -11.77
C GLY A 99 11.06 -18.17 -11.06
N TYR A 100 11.35 -16.96 -10.58
CA TYR A 100 10.31 -16.11 -10.00
C TYR A 100 9.37 -15.58 -11.09
N GLN A 101 8.09 -15.54 -10.74
CA GLN A 101 7.00 -14.91 -11.48
C GLN A 101 6.79 -13.51 -10.90
N THR A 102 6.95 -12.47 -11.71
CA THR A 102 6.67 -11.09 -11.28
C THR A 102 5.18 -10.93 -11.02
N LEU A 103 4.82 -10.48 -9.82
CA LEU A 103 3.44 -10.14 -9.44
C LEU A 103 3.13 -8.68 -9.75
N TYR A 104 4.07 -7.78 -9.46
CA TYR A 104 3.96 -6.34 -9.74
C TYR A 104 5.34 -5.70 -9.84
N SER A 105 5.45 -4.66 -10.67
CA SER A 105 6.69 -3.91 -10.89
C SER A 105 6.36 -2.46 -11.25
N CYS A 106 7.14 -1.51 -10.73
CA CYS A 106 6.96 -0.08 -11.03
C CYS A 106 8.28 0.71 -10.91
N SER A 107 8.32 1.88 -11.54
CA SER A 107 9.41 2.84 -11.43
C SER A 107 8.90 4.28 -11.25
N GLY A 108 9.47 5.01 -10.29
CA GLY A 108 9.12 6.39 -10.00
C GLY A 108 7.61 6.54 -9.79
N GLU A 109 6.98 7.45 -10.52
CA GLU A 109 5.56 7.79 -10.38
C GLU A 109 4.63 6.60 -10.66
N GLU A 110 5.06 5.58 -11.40
CA GLU A 110 4.28 4.36 -11.62
C GLU A 110 4.03 3.60 -10.31
N CYS A 111 4.89 3.81 -9.31
CA CYS A 111 4.71 3.26 -7.97
C CYS A 111 3.62 3.98 -7.18
N GLY A 112 3.02 5.04 -7.74
CA GLY A 112 1.87 5.76 -7.22
C GLY A 112 2.21 7.04 -6.45
N SER A 113 1.60 7.24 -5.27
CA SER A 113 1.70 8.48 -4.49
C SER A 113 1.82 8.24 -2.98
N GLY A 114 2.27 9.27 -2.25
CA GLY A 114 2.62 9.18 -0.83
C GLY A 114 4.06 8.74 -0.59
N GLY A 115 4.30 8.10 0.55
CA GLY A 115 5.57 7.47 0.88
C GLY A 115 5.78 7.31 2.39
N GLY A 116 6.83 6.56 2.74
CA GLY A 116 7.26 6.39 4.13
C GLY A 116 8.05 5.10 4.36
N ASN A 117 8.23 4.76 5.64
CA ASN A 117 8.78 3.48 6.04
C ASN A 117 7.66 2.42 6.07
N THR A 118 7.76 1.42 5.21
CA THR A 118 6.73 0.40 4.99
C THR A 118 7.21 -0.98 5.43
N GLN A 119 6.37 -2.00 5.24
CA GLN A 119 6.78 -3.39 5.38
C GLN A 119 7.84 -3.82 4.36
N VAL A 120 8.01 -3.13 3.23
CA VAL A 120 9.08 -3.41 2.25
C VAL A 120 10.27 -2.44 2.34
N GLY A 121 10.35 -1.65 3.41
CA GLY A 121 11.39 -0.64 3.61
C GLY A 121 10.96 0.76 3.21
N GLN A 122 11.92 1.66 2.94
CA GLN A 122 11.62 3.03 2.53
C GLN A 122 11.03 3.05 1.12
N PHE A 123 9.79 3.50 0.97
CA PHE A 123 9.06 3.47 -0.30
C PHE A 123 8.50 4.86 -0.63
N HIS A 124 8.96 5.47 -1.73
CA HIS A 124 8.63 6.85 -2.07
C HIS A 124 8.40 7.00 -3.60
N PRO A 125 7.17 6.79 -4.09
CA PRO A 125 6.84 6.87 -5.52
C PRO A 125 7.18 8.18 -6.24
N GLY A 126 7.27 9.30 -5.52
CA GLY A 126 7.69 10.59 -6.10
C GLY A 126 9.20 10.78 -6.29
N HIS A 127 10.00 9.81 -5.84
CA HIS A 127 11.46 9.84 -5.91
C HIS A 127 11.99 8.77 -6.86
N ASP A 128 13.31 8.63 -6.90
CA ASP A 128 13.99 7.56 -7.62
C ASP A 128 13.82 6.20 -6.93
N THR A 129 12.56 5.73 -6.85
CA THR A 129 12.14 4.46 -6.25
C THR A 129 11.77 3.49 -7.37
N ARG A 130 12.29 2.26 -7.31
CA ARG A 130 11.87 1.17 -8.17
C ARG A 130 11.52 -0.04 -7.33
N PHE A 131 10.48 -0.75 -7.72
CA PHE A 131 9.93 -1.84 -6.92
C PHE A 131 9.58 -3.06 -7.77
N ILE A 132 9.88 -4.24 -7.24
CA ILE A 132 9.46 -5.54 -7.78
C ILE A 132 8.87 -6.33 -6.63
N SER A 133 7.72 -6.95 -6.88
CA SER A 133 7.21 -8.06 -6.08
C SER A 133 7.12 -9.29 -6.97
N ALA A 134 7.59 -10.43 -6.48
CA ALA A 134 7.65 -11.66 -7.25
C ALA A 134 7.43 -12.89 -6.38
N LYS A 135 6.94 -13.97 -7.00
CA LYS A 135 6.66 -15.25 -6.36
C LYS A 135 7.48 -16.35 -7.02
N LEU A 136 8.13 -17.20 -6.22
CA LEU A 136 8.74 -18.45 -6.64
C LEU A 136 7.89 -19.60 -6.11
N PRO A 137 7.13 -20.30 -6.97
CA PRO A 137 6.40 -21.49 -6.57
C PRO A 137 7.36 -22.64 -6.24
N ARG A 138 7.16 -23.32 -5.10
CA ARG A 138 7.95 -24.51 -4.72
C ARG A 138 7.10 -25.55 -4.02
N ALA A 139 7.51 -26.81 -4.09
CA ALA A 139 6.85 -27.91 -3.38
C ALA A 139 6.90 -27.75 -1.85
N GLN A 140 7.96 -27.13 -1.31
CA GLN A 140 8.14 -26.91 0.14
C GLN A 140 7.37 -25.69 0.68
N GLY A 141 6.70 -24.94 -0.19
CA GLY A 141 6.09 -23.66 0.14
C GLY A 141 6.58 -22.54 -0.78
N ASP A 142 5.62 -21.74 -1.24
CA ASP A 142 5.87 -20.59 -2.09
C ASP A 142 6.77 -19.56 -1.39
N VAL A 143 7.64 -18.91 -2.16
CA VAL A 143 8.50 -17.82 -1.66
C VAL A 143 8.11 -16.53 -2.35
N TYR A 144 7.93 -15.48 -1.55
CA TYR A 144 7.60 -14.15 -2.03
C TYR A 144 8.77 -13.21 -1.76
N VAL A 145 9.18 -12.45 -2.78
CA VAL A 145 10.30 -11.49 -2.69
C VAL A 145 9.84 -10.12 -3.14
N ALA A 146 10.05 -9.14 -2.28
CA ALA A 146 9.84 -7.73 -2.55
C ALA A 146 11.21 -7.03 -2.56
N VAL A 147 11.55 -6.37 -3.67
CA VAL A 147 12.80 -5.61 -3.83
C VAL A 147 12.47 -4.15 -4.09
N VAL A 148 12.93 -3.26 -3.21
CA VAL A 148 12.88 -1.80 -3.40
C VAL A 148 14.29 -1.30 -3.65
N VAL A 149 14.54 -0.70 -4.81
CA VAL A 149 15.80 0.01 -5.10
C VAL A 149 15.53 1.50 -5.03
N SER A 150 16.15 2.18 -4.06
CA SER A 150 16.06 3.64 -3.91
C SER A 150 17.38 4.28 -4.34
N GLY A 151 17.35 5.05 -5.42
CA GLY A 151 18.47 5.92 -5.78
C GLY A 151 18.52 7.18 -4.91
N TYR A 152 17.38 7.63 -4.36
CA TYR A 152 17.37 8.78 -3.45
C TYR A 152 18.10 8.50 -2.12
N TYR A 153 17.84 7.33 -1.50
CA TYR A 153 18.53 6.94 -0.27
C TYR A 153 19.83 6.17 -0.50
N HIS A 154 20.16 5.83 -1.76
CA HIS A 154 21.24 4.90 -2.11
C HIS A 154 21.16 3.60 -1.29
N ARG A 155 19.96 3.02 -1.23
CA ARG A 155 19.64 1.79 -0.50
C ARG A 155 18.87 0.80 -1.37
N THR A 156 19.05 -0.48 -1.08
CA THR A 156 18.18 -1.55 -1.56
C THR A 156 17.58 -2.27 -0.36
N TYR A 157 16.26 -2.43 -0.36
CA TYR A 157 15.54 -3.20 0.64
C TYR A 157 15.03 -4.48 -0.01
N ILE A 158 15.27 -5.62 0.63
CA ILE A 158 14.79 -6.93 0.18
C ILE A 158 13.98 -7.53 1.32
N SER A 159 12.73 -7.86 1.05
CA SER A 159 11.88 -8.61 1.97
C SER A 159 11.55 -9.95 1.36
N VAL A 160 11.76 -11.03 2.12
CA VAL A 160 11.51 -12.41 1.72
C VAL A 160 10.50 -13.03 2.69
N VAL A 161 9.46 -13.64 2.15
CA VAL A 161 8.47 -14.41 2.91
C VAL A 161 8.48 -15.84 2.37
N GLU A 162 8.95 -16.79 3.17
CA GLU A 162 8.86 -18.21 2.87
C GLU A 162 7.60 -18.77 3.55
N VAL A 163 6.57 -19.07 2.76
CA VAL A 163 5.30 -19.58 3.27
C VAL A 163 5.52 -20.97 3.84
N ARG A 164 5.25 -21.14 5.14
CA ARG A 164 5.39 -22.40 5.87
C ARG A 164 4.42 -22.43 7.04
N PRO A 165 3.96 -23.60 7.51
CA PRO A 165 3.17 -23.68 8.73
C PRO A 165 3.98 -23.22 9.94
N MET A 166 3.29 -22.74 10.97
CA MET A 166 3.89 -22.42 12.26
C MET A 166 4.35 -23.68 12.96
N ASP A 167 5.45 -23.58 13.71
CA ASP A 167 5.88 -24.65 14.60
C ASP A 167 4.90 -24.72 15.80
N GLU A 168 4.16 -25.82 15.93
CA GLU A 168 3.15 -26.01 16.99
C GLU A 168 3.74 -26.59 18.28
N ASN A 169 2.97 -26.52 19.38
CA ASN A 169 3.28 -27.15 20.68
C ASN A 169 4.59 -26.68 21.36
N MET A 170 5.12 -25.52 20.96
CA MET A 170 6.32 -24.92 21.53
C MET A 170 6.17 -24.49 23.00
N THR A 171 4.94 -24.42 23.54
CA THR A 171 4.66 -24.07 24.95
C THR A 171 4.66 -25.27 25.90
N GLY A 172 4.92 -26.50 25.41
CA GLY A 172 5.19 -27.67 26.25
C GLY A 172 4.00 -28.26 27.01
N LEU A 173 2.76 -27.94 26.64
CA LEU A 173 1.59 -28.61 27.23
C LEU A 173 1.38 -29.98 26.55
N ALA A 174 1.68 -31.05 27.28
CA ALA A 174 1.24 -32.41 26.95
C ALA A 174 -0.29 -32.45 26.71
N PRO A 175 -0.83 -33.41 25.93
CA PRO A 175 -2.28 -33.56 25.77
C PRO A 175 -2.93 -33.65 27.15
N ALA A 176 -3.82 -32.71 27.47
CA ALA A 176 -4.39 -32.60 28.80
C ALA A 176 -5.16 -33.88 29.16
N ALA A 177 -4.56 -34.70 30.02
CA ALA A 177 -5.29 -35.68 30.80
C ALA A 177 -6.31 -34.91 31.65
N SER A 178 -7.58 -35.16 31.35
CA SER A 178 -8.76 -34.63 32.00
C SER A 178 -8.68 -34.70 33.53
N ALA A 179 -8.63 -33.54 34.18
CA ALA A 179 -8.80 -33.37 35.63
C ALA A 179 -9.31 -31.93 35.92
N PRO A 180 -10.01 -31.70 37.05
CA PRO A 180 -11.24 -30.92 37.07
C PRO A 180 -11.07 -29.41 37.29
N ARG A 181 -12.07 -28.70 36.78
CA ARG A 181 -12.48 -27.29 36.97
C ARG A 181 -12.02 -26.67 38.30
N ALA A 182 -11.09 -25.72 38.21
CA ALA A 182 -10.80 -24.73 39.26
C ALA A 182 -11.20 -23.32 38.77
N GLN A 183 -11.60 -22.50 39.73
CA GLN A 183 -12.50 -21.35 39.61
C GLN A 183 -11.89 -20.10 38.94
N ALA A 184 -12.82 -19.24 38.52
CA ALA A 184 -12.61 -17.98 37.82
C ALA A 184 -11.98 -16.88 38.70
N SER A 185 -11.21 -16.01 38.05
CA SER A 185 -10.87 -14.67 38.53
C SER A 185 -11.12 -13.63 37.43
N ALA A 186 -11.66 -12.49 37.86
CA ALA A 186 -12.33 -11.42 37.11
C ALA A 186 -11.39 -10.58 36.19
N PRO A 187 -11.94 -9.73 35.29
CA PRO A 187 -11.22 -9.18 34.15
C PRO A 187 -10.38 -7.93 34.49
N ILE A 188 -9.19 -7.83 33.89
CA ILE A 188 -8.38 -6.61 33.88
C ILE A 188 -8.72 -5.81 32.63
N GLN A 189 -9.15 -4.57 32.84
CA GLN A 189 -9.45 -3.59 31.79
C GLN A 189 -8.18 -3.09 31.11
N ALA A 190 -8.21 -3.00 29.78
CA ALA A 190 -7.14 -2.45 28.96
C ALA A 190 -7.28 -0.93 28.89
N GLU A 191 -6.22 -0.21 29.29
CA GLU A 191 -6.11 1.23 29.15
C GLU A 191 -5.25 1.56 27.92
N GLU A 192 -5.89 2.16 26.94
CA GLU A 192 -5.36 2.52 25.62
C GLU A 192 -4.46 3.76 25.71
N ARG A 193 -3.13 3.61 25.53
CA ARG A 193 -2.21 4.75 25.38
C ARG A 193 -1.95 5.03 23.90
N GLN A 194 -2.57 6.09 23.40
CA GLN A 194 -2.26 6.70 22.10
C GLN A 194 -0.98 7.55 22.19
N ALA A 195 -0.14 7.45 21.17
CA ALA A 195 1.00 8.33 20.91
C ALA A 195 0.84 9.01 19.53
N PRO A 196 1.43 10.19 19.30
CA PRO A 196 0.94 11.17 18.34
C PRO A 196 1.52 10.95 16.93
N VAL A 197 0.68 11.15 15.90
CA VAL A 197 1.11 11.12 14.48
C VAL A 197 0.96 12.51 13.87
N SER A 198 2.07 13.01 13.32
CA SER A 198 2.17 14.31 12.66
C SER A 198 1.73 14.27 11.18
N GLN A 199 0.75 15.10 10.87
CA GLN A 199 0.60 16.02 9.71
C GLN A 199 0.76 15.51 8.25
N ARG A 200 -0.32 15.55 7.44
CA ARG A 200 -0.59 16.54 6.36
C ARG A 200 -1.88 16.24 5.58
N ALA A 201 -2.54 17.28 5.07
CA ALA A 201 -3.96 17.28 4.71
C ALA A 201 -4.26 17.61 3.23
N ALA A 202 -5.34 17.02 2.69
CA ALA A 202 -6.03 17.45 1.46
C ALA A 202 -7.12 18.51 1.77
N GLU A 203 -7.58 19.31 0.80
CA GLU A 203 -8.35 20.56 1.04
C GLU A 203 -9.67 20.65 0.22
N SER A 204 -10.79 21.11 0.83
CA SER A 204 -12.07 21.42 0.14
C SER A 204 -12.83 22.64 0.73
N SER A 205 -13.43 23.54 -0.08
CA SER A 205 -14.14 24.75 0.38
C SER A 205 -15.65 24.74 0.11
N SER A 206 -16.50 25.34 0.98
CA SER A 206 -17.76 26.04 0.60
C SER A 206 -18.61 26.56 1.81
N ARG A 207 -19.62 27.42 1.51
CA ARG A 207 -20.50 28.20 2.42
C ARG A 207 -21.74 27.43 2.95
N GLY A 208 -22.08 27.62 4.23
CA GLY A 208 -23.40 27.33 4.81
C GLY A 208 -23.83 25.85 4.81
N GLY A 209 -24.61 25.43 3.79
CA GLY A 209 -25.02 24.03 3.56
C GLY A 209 -23.92 23.13 3.03
N ALA A 210 -22.87 23.75 2.50
CA ALA A 210 -21.58 23.13 2.26
C ALA A 210 -20.98 22.44 3.47
N LYS A 211 -21.16 22.98 4.67
CA LYS A 211 -20.35 22.57 5.83
C LYS A 211 -20.60 21.11 6.22
N GLN A 212 -21.85 20.67 6.16
CA GLN A 212 -22.26 19.30 6.46
C GLN A 212 -21.77 18.34 5.39
N VAL A 213 -21.83 18.75 4.12
CA VAL A 213 -21.34 17.97 2.98
C VAL A 213 -19.81 17.86 3.04
N VAL A 214 -19.08 18.97 3.24
CA VAL A 214 -17.63 19.01 3.46
C VAL A 214 -17.22 18.14 4.65
N THR A 215 -17.97 18.18 5.76
CA THR A 215 -17.72 17.28 6.90
C THR A 215 -17.90 15.82 6.50
N GLY A 216 -18.93 15.51 5.69
CA GLY A 216 -19.14 14.20 5.11
C GLY A 216 -17.97 13.74 4.24
N VAL A 217 -17.49 14.61 3.35
CA VAL A 217 -16.31 14.38 2.51
C VAL A 217 -15.10 14.03 3.36
N VAL A 218 -14.76 14.88 4.33
CA VAL A 218 -13.61 14.67 5.23
C VAL A 218 -13.75 13.36 6.00
N LYS A 219 -14.93 13.03 6.52
CA LYS A 219 -15.18 11.76 7.22
C LYS A 219 -15.01 10.55 6.29
N GLY A 220 -15.52 10.61 5.06
CA GLY A 220 -15.39 9.53 4.08
C GLY A 220 -13.93 9.24 3.73
N LEU A 221 -13.14 10.31 3.49
CA LEU A 221 -11.71 10.21 3.22
C LEU A 221 -10.94 9.66 4.42
N ASN A 222 -11.18 10.20 5.62
CA ASN A 222 -10.50 9.75 6.84
C ASN A 222 -10.81 8.28 7.15
N ALA A 223 -12.03 7.81 6.89
CA ALA A 223 -12.40 6.39 7.06
C ALA A 223 -11.61 5.46 6.14
N PHE A 224 -11.17 5.96 4.97
CA PHE A 224 -10.28 5.24 4.07
C PHE A 224 -8.79 5.33 4.50
N GLY A 225 -8.49 6.16 5.51
CA GLY A 225 -7.13 6.48 5.96
C GLY A 225 -6.48 7.62 5.19
N ILE A 226 -7.26 8.40 4.42
CA ILE A 226 -6.78 9.59 3.71
C ILE A 226 -7.06 10.80 4.60
N GLN A 227 -6.01 11.51 5.03
CA GLN A 227 -6.18 12.72 5.83
C GLN A 227 -6.74 13.87 4.99
N ALA A 228 -7.90 14.38 5.40
CA ALA A 228 -8.57 15.51 4.73
C ALA A 228 -8.85 16.68 5.68
N LYS A 229 -8.82 17.90 5.13
CA LYS A 229 -9.10 19.19 5.76
C LYS A 229 -9.99 20.02 4.84
N ALA A 230 -10.76 20.93 5.39
CA ALA A 230 -11.50 21.92 4.60
C ALA A 230 -10.60 23.13 4.28
N GLY A 231 -10.55 23.58 3.02
CA GLY A 231 -9.71 24.69 2.55
C GLY A 231 -9.79 24.94 1.03
N SER A 232 -9.14 26.01 0.57
CA SER A 232 -8.92 26.29 -0.86
C SER A 232 -8.00 25.23 -1.47
N ALA A 233 -8.15 24.85 -2.73
CA ALA A 233 -7.31 23.83 -3.35
C ALA A 233 -5.82 24.25 -3.39
N SER A 234 -4.96 23.57 -2.63
CA SER A 234 -3.50 23.64 -2.76
C SER A 234 -2.99 22.82 -3.94
N ALA A 235 -1.98 23.35 -4.64
CA ALA A 235 -1.28 22.67 -5.74
C ALA A 235 -0.46 21.42 -5.33
N LYS A 236 -0.60 20.94 -4.08
CA LYS A 236 0.18 19.83 -3.51
C LYS A 236 -0.65 18.66 -2.98
N ALA A 237 -1.97 18.67 -3.17
CA ALA A 237 -2.82 17.57 -2.71
C ALA A 237 -2.73 16.36 -3.67
N ASP A 238 -2.75 15.13 -3.14
CA ASP A 238 -2.82 13.92 -3.97
C ASP A 238 -4.24 13.71 -4.55
N ILE A 239 -5.27 14.08 -3.77
CA ILE A 239 -6.68 14.09 -4.19
C ILE A 239 -7.25 15.48 -3.94
N VAL A 240 -7.90 16.04 -4.96
CA VAL A 240 -8.71 17.24 -4.84
C VAL A 240 -10.18 16.84 -4.94
N VAL A 241 -10.98 17.20 -3.94
CA VAL A 241 -12.42 16.96 -3.94
C VAL A 241 -13.14 18.28 -4.11
N GLU A 242 -13.91 18.37 -5.18
CA GLU A 242 -14.78 19.50 -5.47
C GLU A 242 -16.24 19.09 -5.27
N GLY A 243 -17.03 19.99 -4.70
CA GLY A 243 -18.42 19.72 -4.38
C GLY A 243 -19.29 20.93 -4.65
N GLU A 244 -20.39 20.72 -5.36
CA GLU A 244 -21.47 21.69 -5.53
C GLU A 244 -22.73 21.19 -4.82
N VAL A 245 -23.38 22.07 -4.06
CA VAL A 245 -24.55 21.72 -3.26
C VAL A 245 -25.70 22.65 -3.59
N GLU A 246 -26.77 22.08 -4.11
CA GLU A 246 -28.00 22.79 -4.44
C GLU A 246 -29.12 22.35 -3.51
N THR A 247 -29.95 23.30 -3.06
CA THR A 247 -31.14 23.01 -2.26
C THR A 247 -32.36 23.69 -2.86
N SER A 248 -33.42 22.92 -3.07
CA SER A 248 -34.69 23.42 -3.60
C SER A 248 -35.88 22.93 -2.77
N PRO A 249 -36.92 23.76 -2.61
CA PRO A 249 -38.18 23.31 -2.03
C PRO A 249 -38.93 22.41 -3.01
N PHE A 250 -39.75 21.48 -2.49
CA PHE A 250 -40.71 20.75 -3.31
C PHE A 250 -42.04 20.53 -2.56
N LYS A 251 -43.10 20.17 -3.27
CA LYS A 251 -44.39 19.82 -2.66
C LYS A 251 -44.42 18.33 -2.32
N GLY A 252 -44.70 18.00 -1.06
CA GLY A 252 -45.02 16.64 -0.64
C GLY A 252 -46.53 16.44 -0.46
N ASN A 253 -46.90 15.28 0.07
CA ASN A 253 -48.31 14.87 0.18
C ASN A 253 -49.06 15.56 1.33
N ASP A 254 -48.34 16.05 2.36
CA ASP A 254 -48.92 16.79 3.49
C ASP A 254 -48.56 18.28 3.39
N ALA A 255 -49.58 19.14 3.27
CA ALA A 255 -49.44 20.59 3.14
C ALA A 255 -48.87 21.29 4.40
N ARG A 256 -48.93 20.62 5.56
CA ARG A 256 -48.35 21.12 6.82
C ARG A 256 -46.83 20.95 6.86
N ILE A 257 -46.30 20.07 6.02
CA ILE A 257 -44.86 19.77 5.98
C ILE A 257 -44.21 20.60 4.88
N LYS A 258 -43.17 21.35 5.24
CA LYS A 258 -42.26 22.01 4.32
C LYS A 258 -41.16 21.03 3.95
N TRP A 259 -40.97 20.80 2.66
CA TRP A 259 -40.01 19.82 2.16
C TRP A 259 -38.83 20.50 1.48
N ALA A 260 -37.63 20.02 1.77
CA ALA A 260 -36.39 20.42 1.13
C ALA A 260 -35.78 19.22 0.41
N ARG A 261 -35.29 19.45 -0.80
CA ARG A 261 -34.44 18.52 -1.56
C ARG A 261 -33.07 19.14 -1.68
N THR A 262 -32.05 18.44 -1.21
CA THR A 262 -30.66 18.85 -1.39
C THR A 262 -29.94 17.83 -2.25
N THR A 263 -29.25 18.31 -3.29
CA THR A 263 -28.40 17.50 -4.16
C THR A 263 -26.96 17.98 -4.01
N ALA A 264 -26.02 17.05 -3.88
CA ALA A 264 -24.60 17.31 -3.95
C ALA A 264 -24.01 16.60 -5.17
N THR A 265 -23.29 17.36 -5.99
CA THR A 265 -22.43 16.87 -7.08
C THR A 265 -21.00 16.87 -6.56
N ILE A 266 -20.36 15.70 -6.48
CA ILE A 266 -19.01 15.57 -5.95
C ILE A 266 -18.10 15.01 -7.04
N SER A 267 -16.95 15.65 -7.25
CA SER A 267 -15.92 15.24 -8.20
C SER A 267 -14.60 15.03 -7.47
N LEU A 268 -13.98 13.87 -7.67
CA LEU A 268 -12.66 13.55 -7.15
C LEU A 268 -11.65 13.59 -8.30
N ARG A 269 -10.61 14.38 -8.11
CA ARG A 269 -9.53 14.59 -9.07
C ARG A 269 -8.21 14.13 -8.49
N ASP A 270 -7.37 13.55 -9.33
CA ASP A 270 -5.95 13.39 -9.03
C ASP A 270 -5.31 14.79 -9.00
N GLY A 271 -4.70 15.16 -7.88
CA GLY A 271 -4.19 16.52 -7.72
C GLY A 271 -2.88 16.81 -8.46
N ARG A 272 -2.19 15.79 -9.00
CA ARG A 272 -1.00 15.96 -9.85
C ARG A 272 -1.41 16.20 -11.30
N THR A 273 -2.35 15.40 -11.80
CA THR A 273 -2.78 15.44 -13.21
C THR A 273 -4.02 16.30 -13.44
N SER A 274 -4.71 16.71 -12.38
CA SER A 274 -6.02 17.37 -12.41
C SER A 274 -7.14 16.54 -13.09
N LYS A 275 -6.88 15.27 -13.38
CA LYS A 275 -7.84 14.37 -14.04
C LYS A 275 -8.92 13.94 -13.04
N ILE A 276 -10.19 14.14 -13.40
CA ILE A 276 -11.32 13.55 -12.66
C ILE A 276 -11.27 12.04 -12.85
N PHE A 277 -11.22 11.28 -11.76
CA PHE A 277 -11.28 9.83 -11.81
C PHE A 277 -12.63 9.27 -11.36
N THR A 278 -13.41 10.03 -10.58
CA THR A 278 -14.82 9.72 -10.30
C THR A 278 -15.62 10.99 -10.07
N GLN A 279 -16.89 10.95 -10.47
CA GLN A 279 -17.87 12.00 -10.21
C GLN A 279 -19.23 11.35 -9.97
N PHE A 280 -19.94 11.81 -8.94
CA PHE A 280 -21.25 11.27 -8.58
C PHE A 280 -22.17 12.33 -8.00
N ASN A 281 -23.48 12.07 -8.10
CA ASN A 281 -24.54 12.92 -7.59
C ASN A 281 -25.31 12.18 -6.50
N ILE A 282 -25.55 12.84 -5.37
CA ILE A 282 -26.35 12.30 -4.26
C ILE A 282 -27.44 13.28 -3.90
N THR A 283 -28.65 12.78 -3.70
CA THR A 283 -29.79 13.58 -3.28
C THR A 283 -30.36 13.08 -1.95
N ASP A 284 -30.77 14.00 -1.11
CA ASP A 284 -31.59 13.74 0.07
C ASP A 284 -32.83 14.64 0.11
N LYS A 285 -33.91 14.13 0.69
CA LYS A 285 -35.19 14.84 0.82
C LYS A 285 -35.67 14.73 2.26
N GLN A 286 -35.95 15.87 2.90
CA GLN A 286 -36.44 15.90 4.28
C GLN A 286 -37.63 16.82 4.41
N GLY A 287 -38.51 16.51 5.35
CA GLY A 287 -39.68 17.29 5.71
C GLY A 287 -39.60 17.78 7.16
N SER A 288 -40.11 18.98 7.41
CA SER A 288 -40.31 19.54 8.75
C SER A 288 -41.47 20.53 8.75
N GLY A 289 -41.94 20.93 9.93
CA GLY A 289 -42.91 22.03 10.05
C GLY A 289 -42.33 23.38 9.60
N ASP A 290 -41.00 23.51 9.63
CA ASP A 290 -40.24 24.68 9.17
C ASP A 290 -39.31 24.31 8.00
N TYR A 291 -39.20 25.18 7.00
CA TYR A 291 -38.40 24.90 5.81
C TYR A 291 -36.89 24.90 6.11
N ASN A 292 -36.40 25.81 6.95
CA ASN A 292 -34.97 25.86 7.27
C ASN A 292 -34.53 24.61 8.06
N GLU A 293 -35.38 24.10 8.93
CA GLU A 293 -35.15 22.81 9.59
C GLU A 293 -35.17 21.64 8.62
N ALA A 294 -36.06 21.63 7.62
CA ALA A 294 -36.05 20.62 6.55
C ALA A 294 -34.73 20.66 5.76
N VAL A 295 -34.24 21.86 5.42
CA VAL A 295 -32.94 22.07 4.75
C VAL A 295 -31.78 21.57 5.60
N ARG A 296 -31.76 21.87 6.91
CA ARG A 296 -30.70 21.42 7.82
C ARG A 296 -30.65 19.90 7.92
N ARG A 297 -31.81 19.25 8.02
CA ARG A 297 -31.93 17.79 8.05
C ARG A 297 -31.43 17.18 6.74
N SER A 298 -31.86 17.71 5.59
CA SER A 298 -31.47 17.15 4.29
C SER A 298 -29.97 17.27 4.05
N GLN A 299 -29.35 18.40 4.42
CA GLN A 299 -27.90 18.59 4.34
C GLN A 299 -27.12 17.66 5.28
N THR A 300 -27.64 17.40 6.48
CA THR A 300 -27.00 16.49 7.45
C THR A 300 -27.00 15.05 6.96
N GLU A 301 -28.15 14.56 6.49
CA GLU A 301 -28.25 13.20 5.94
C GLU A 301 -27.48 13.06 4.62
N LEU A 302 -27.49 14.10 3.78
CA LEU A 302 -26.68 14.16 2.57
C LEU A 302 -25.18 14.01 2.88
N GLY A 303 -24.66 14.70 3.91
CA GLY A 303 -23.27 14.55 4.34
C GLY A 303 -22.92 13.11 4.74
N LYS A 304 -23.82 12.39 5.42
CA LYS A 304 -23.62 10.96 5.74
C LYS A 304 -23.58 10.09 4.49
N LYS A 305 -24.48 10.34 3.52
CA LYS A 305 -24.52 9.61 2.25
C LYS A 305 -23.26 9.86 1.42
N VAL A 306 -22.81 11.11 1.34
CA VAL A 306 -21.55 11.50 0.67
C VAL A 306 -20.36 10.76 1.29
N ALA A 307 -20.25 10.70 2.62
CA ALA A 307 -19.17 9.98 3.28
C ALA A 307 -19.12 8.49 2.87
N LYS A 308 -20.29 7.83 2.81
CA LYS A 308 -20.40 6.42 2.40
C LYS A 308 -20.03 6.22 0.93
N GLN A 309 -20.54 7.08 0.04
CA GLN A 309 -20.27 6.98 -1.39
C GLN A 309 -18.79 7.18 -1.69
N ILE A 310 -18.14 8.18 -1.08
CA ILE A 310 -16.70 8.43 -1.26
C ILE A 310 -15.88 7.20 -0.92
N ASN A 311 -16.19 6.52 0.19
CA ASN A 311 -15.47 5.32 0.57
C ASN A 311 -15.62 4.23 -0.50
N SER A 312 -16.84 4.01 -1.00
CA SER A 312 -17.13 3.03 -2.06
C SER A 312 -16.45 3.36 -3.39
N GLU A 313 -16.50 4.62 -3.82
CA GLU A 313 -15.91 5.07 -5.09
C GLU A 313 -14.38 4.98 -5.06
N ILE A 314 -13.78 5.35 -3.93
CA ILE A 314 -12.34 5.25 -3.72
C ILE A 314 -11.92 3.77 -3.69
N ALA A 315 -12.65 2.91 -2.97
CA ALA A 315 -12.39 1.47 -2.96
C ALA A 315 -12.47 0.88 -4.38
N SER A 316 -13.54 1.17 -5.12
CA SER A 316 -13.75 0.67 -6.47
C SER A 316 -12.71 1.18 -7.45
N TYR A 317 -12.29 2.44 -7.32
CA TYR A 317 -11.19 2.98 -8.11
C TYR A 317 -9.89 2.20 -7.88
N PHE A 318 -9.59 1.79 -6.64
CA PHE A 318 -8.38 1.02 -6.35
C PHE A 318 -8.43 -0.45 -6.77
N GLU A 319 -9.60 -1.08 -6.76
CA GLU A 319 -9.77 -2.46 -7.22
C GLU A 319 -9.63 -2.61 -8.74
N ASN A 320 -9.93 -1.55 -9.50
CA ASN A 320 -9.98 -1.55 -10.96
C ASN A 320 -8.74 -0.92 -11.64
N GLN A 321 -7.66 -0.72 -10.91
CA GLN A 321 -6.39 -0.15 -11.38
C GLN A 321 -5.27 -1.20 -11.33
#